data_AF-A0A931MI48-F1
#
_entry.id   AF-A0A931MI48-F1
#
_cell.length_a   1.000
_cell.length_b   1.000
_cell.length_c   1.000
_cell.angle_alpha   90.00
_cell.angle_beta   90.00
_cell.angle_gamma   90.00
#
_symmetry.space_group_name_H-M   'P 1'
#
loop_
_entity.id
_entity.type
_entity.pdbx_description
1 polymer ?
#
loop_
_entity_poly.entity_id
_entity_poly.type
_entity_poly.pdbx_seq_one_letter_code
_entity_poly.pdbx_strand_id
1 'polypeptide(L)'
;MGHQLTLTDTLLGQLGPAAPDLEPGDWEVGRLVLAPEHRSDVNALRHCLSLALNYACAHTRINNLYASCTHILGRLYRRFAFTAFAKDVPLPGAEKSYTLIRGTSHQVARALSGGAGAMQAQ
;
A
#
# COMPACT_ATOMS: atom_id res chain seq x y z
N MET A 1 3.71 7.34 -10.01
CA MET A 1 4.80 7.50 -9.03
C MET A 1 5.94 8.27 -9.68
N GLY A 2 6.91 8.79 -8.92
CA GLY A 2 8.13 9.37 -9.47
C GLY A 2 8.08 10.88 -9.77
N HIS A 3 7.14 11.60 -9.15
CA HIS A 3 7.04 13.06 -9.29
C HIS A 3 7.54 13.82 -8.07
N GLN A 4 8.08 13.11 -7.06
CA GLN A 4 8.58 13.67 -5.80
C GLN A 4 7.50 14.41 -5.00
N LEU A 5 6.23 14.04 -5.19
CA LEU A 5 5.09 14.68 -4.53
C LEU A 5 4.61 13.94 -3.29
N THR A 6 5.15 12.76 -3.03
CA THR A 6 4.68 11.86 -1.99
C THR A 6 5.79 11.44 -1.06
N LEU A 7 5.41 11.03 0.16
CA LEU A 7 6.36 10.47 1.12
C LEU A 7 7.07 9.25 0.53
N THR A 8 6.36 8.41 -0.21
CA THR A 8 6.94 7.21 -0.84
C THR A 8 8.02 7.59 -1.85
N ASP A 9 7.80 8.62 -2.69
CA ASP A 9 8.82 9.13 -3.62
C ASP A 9 10.05 9.68 -2.87
N THR A 10 9.84 10.45 -1.78
CA THR A 10 10.95 10.97 -0.95
C THR A 10 11.80 9.86 -0.35
N LEU A 11 11.16 8.81 0.17
CA LEU A 11 11.85 7.67 0.78
C LEU A 11 12.53 6.79 -0.28
N LEU A 12 11.95 6.65 -1.46
CA LEU A 12 12.57 5.94 -2.59
C LEU A 12 13.87 6.62 -3.03
N GLY A 13 13.89 7.95 -3.11
CA GLY A 13 15.10 8.70 -3.47
C GLY A 13 16.28 8.45 -2.53
N GLN A 14 16.03 8.13 -1.26
CA GLN A 14 17.08 7.79 -0.29
C GLN A 14 17.70 6.40 -0.49
N LEU A 15 16.99 5.49 -1.16
CA LEU A 15 17.53 4.15 -1.42
C LEU A 15 18.61 4.15 -2.52
N GLY A 16 18.70 5.22 -3.31
CA GLY A 16 19.67 5.33 -4.40
C GLY A 16 19.59 4.12 -5.34
N PRO A 17 20.70 3.43 -5.63
CA PRO A 17 20.72 2.26 -6.52
C PRO A 17 19.88 1.05 -6.05
N ALA A 18 19.47 1.01 -4.79
CA ALA A 18 18.60 -0.05 -4.27
C ALA A 18 17.10 0.25 -4.50
N ALA A 19 16.76 1.45 -4.98
CA ALA A 19 15.39 1.77 -5.36
C ALA A 19 14.97 0.95 -6.58
N PRO A 20 13.75 0.40 -6.62
CA PRO A 20 13.20 -0.17 -7.84
C PRO A 20 13.03 0.91 -8.91
N ASP A 21 13.34 0.57 -10.16
CA ASP A 21 13.02 1.42 -11.30
C ASP A 21 11.50 1.55 -11.43
N LEU A 22 11.01 2.78 -11.48
CA LEU A 22 9.59 3.08 -11.61
C LEU A 22 9.18 3.06 -13.08
N GLU A 23 8.13 2.32 -13.39
CA GLU A 23 7.60 2.19 -14.74
C GLU A 23 6.24 2.88 -14.92
N PRO A 24 5.84 3.21 -16.16
CA PRO A 24 4.46 3.58 -16.44
C PRO A 24 3.48 2.51 -15.92
N GLY A 25 2.51 2.93 -15.11
CA GLY A 25 1.59 2.02 -14.43
C GLY A 25 1.99 1.66 -13.00
N ASP A 26 3.05 2.25 -12.46
CA ASP A 26 3.38 2.20 -11.04
C ASP A 26 2.67 3.33 -10.28
N TRP A 27 1.82 2.91 -9.35
CA TRP A 27 0.94 3.80 -8.58
C TRP A 27 1.26 3.73 -7.09
N GLU A 28 0.93 4.82 -6.40
CA GLU A 28 0.99 4.86 -4.94
C GLU A 28 -0.38 4.58 -4.33
N VAL A 29 -0.40 3.82 -3.25
CA VAL A 29 -1.51 3.77 -2.30
C VAL A 29 -1.08 4.54 -1.05
N GLY A 30 -1.71 5.68 -0.82
CA GLY A 30 -1.39 6.56 0.30
C GLY A 30 -2.64 7.04 1.02
N ARG A 31 -2.46 7.49 2.28
CA ARG A 31 -3.50 8.16 3.10
C ARG A 31 -4.79 7.34 3.25
N LEU A 32 -4.67 6.03 3.40
CA LEU A 32 -5.80 5.20 3.79
C LEU A 32 -6.12 5.42 5.26
N VAL A 33 -7.22 6.11 5.53
CA VAL A 33 -7.66 6.47 6.89
C VAL A 33 -9.01 5.85 7.14
N LEU A 34 -9.11 5.06 8.21
CA LEU A 34 -10.38 4.58 8.73
C LEU A 34 -10.79 5.45 9.92
N ALA A 35 -12.10 5.66 10.06
CA ALA A 35 -12.68 6.25 11.26
C ALA A 35 -12.25 5.45 12.50
N PRO A 36 -12.01 6.09 13.66
CA PRO A 36 -11.51 5.44 14.86
C PRO A 36 -12.19 4.10 15.21
N GLU A 37 -13.52 4.07 15.09
CA GLU A 37 -14.41 2.93 15.33
C GLU A 37 -14.16 1.72 14.41
N HIS A 38 -13.49 1.91 13.27
CA HIS A 38 -13.19 0.86 12.30
C HIS A 38 -11.71 0.49 12.21
N ARG A 39 -10.82 1.13 12.99
CA ARG A 39 -9.35 0.92 12.86
C ARG A 39 -8.88 -0.49 13.22
N SER A 40 -9.60 -1.18 14.10
CA SER A 40 -9.33 -2.58 14.43
C SER A 40 -9.95 -3.57 13.45
N ASP A 41 -10.86 -3.11 12.59
CA ASP A 41 -11.53 -3.96 11.60
C ASP A 41 -10.71 -4.08 10.31
N VAL A 42 -10.00 -5.20 10.20
CA VAL A 42 -9.21 -5.52 9.00
C VAL A 42 -10.11 -5.74 7.77
N ASN A 43 -11.37 -6.15 7.95
CA ASN A 43 -12.30 -6.34 6.83
C ASN A 43 -12.78 -5.00 6.28
N ALA A 44 -13.04 -4.00 7.12
CA ALA A 44 -13.29 -2.63 6.66
C ALA A 44 -12.11 -2.11 5.80
N LEU A 45 -10.87 -2.28 6.28
CA LEU A 45 -9.68 -1.89 5.52
C LEU A 45 -9.58 -2.61 4.17
N ARG A 46 -9.78 -3.94 4.19
CA ARG A 46 -9.79 -4.79 2.99
C ARG A 46 -10.84 -4.32 1.99
N HIS A 47 -12.05 -4.04 2.47
CA HIS A 47 -13.16 -3.61 1.63
C HIS A 47 -12.88 -2.26 0.97
N CYS A 48 -12.45 -1.26 1.75
CA CYS A 48 -12.08 0.05 1.22
C CYS A 48 -10.95 -0.05 0.18
N LEU A 49 -9.90 -0.84 0.47
CA LEU A 49 -8.79 -1.04 -0.45
C LEU A 49 -9.24 -1.78 -1.72
N SER A 50 -10.14 -2.76 -1.60
CA SER A 50 -10.70 -3.48 -2.74
C SER A 50 -11.52 -2.56 -3.64
N LEU A 51 -12.37 -1.71 -3.08
CA LEU A 51 -13.16 -0.75 -3.85
C LEU A 51 -12.26 0.23 -4.60
N ALA A 52 -11.26 0.80 -3.91
CA ALA A 52 -10.32 1.74 -4.51
C ALA A 52 -9.52 1.09 -5.64
N LEU A 53 -9.01 -0.13 -5.43
CA LEU A 53 -8.24 -0.83 -6.45
C LEU A 53 -9.09 -1.20 -7.66
N ASN A 54 -10.31 -1.70 -7.45
CA ASN A 54 -11.22 -2.06 -8.54
C ASN A 54 -11.56 -0.83 -9.38
N TYR A 55 -11.90 0.28 -8.74
CA TYR A 55 -12.15 1.54 -9.45
C TYR A 55 -10.92 1.96 -10.26
N ALA A 56 -9.74 1.98 -9.65
CA ALA A 56 -8.53 2.45 -10.31
C ALA A 56 -8.14 1.55 -11.50
N CYS A 57 -8.16 0.23 -11.34
CA CYS A 57 -7.89 -0.73 -12.42
C CYS A 57 -8.88 -0.63 -13.59
N ALA A 58 -10.11 -0.20 -13.35
CA ALA A 58 -11.11 0.01 -14.41
C ALA A 58 -10.83 1.28 -15.24
N HIS A 59 -10.13 2.27 -14.68
CA HIS A 59 -9.91 3.57 -15.31
C HIS A 59 -8.47 3.81 -15.76
N THR A 60 -7.53 3.02 -15.27
CA THR A 60 -6.11 3.15 -15.64
C THR A 60 -5.37 1.83 -15.52
N ARG A 61 -4.27 1.73 -16.26
CA ARG A 61 -3.36 0.59 -16.14
C ARG A 61 -2.55 0.71 -14.85
N ILE A 62 -2.67 -0.30 -14.00
CA ILE A 62 -1.90 -0.42 -12.76
C ILE A 62 -1.14 -1.75 -12.83
N ASN A 63 0.19 -1.68 -12.80
CA ASN A 63 1.06 -2.84 -12.75
C ASN A 63 1.47 -3.11 -11.29
N ASN A 64 1.99 -2.09 -10.61
CA ASN A 64 2.42 -2.18 -9.22
C ASN A 64 1.82 -1.07 -8.36
N LEU A 65 1.62 -1.41 -7.09
CA LEU A 65 1.21 -0.51 -6.02
C LEU A 65 2.35 -0.39 -5.04
N TYR A 66 2.76 0.84 -4.76
CA TYR A 66 3.75 1.20 -3.76
C TYR A 66 3.08 1.90 -2.58
N ALA A 67 3.65 1.75 -1.40
CA ALA A 67 3.27 2.55 -0.24
C ALA A 67 4.43 2.67 0.74
N SER A 68 4.42 3.76 1.50
CA SER A 68 5.20 3.92 2.71
C SER A 68 4.30 3.77 3.93
N CYS A 69 4.73 2.98 4.91
CA CYS A 69 3.94 2.71 6.10
C CYS A 69 4.82 2.49 7.34
N THR A 70 4.24 2.60 8.53
CA THR A 70 4.95 2.20 9.76
C THR A 70 5.21 0.70 9.75
N HIS A 71 6.23 0.24 10.47
CA HIS A 71 6.58 -1.19 10.53
C HIS A 71 5.40 -2.09 10.91
N ILE A 72 4.55 -1.63 11.83
CA ILE A 72 3.35 -2.35 12.28
C ILE A 72 2.35 -2.52 11.13
N LEU A 73 2.08 -1.44 10.37
CA LEU A 73 1.18 -1.50 9.22
C LEU A 73 1.74 -2.37 8.09
N GLY A 74 3.06 -2.39 7.90
CA GLY A 74 3.70 -3.30 6.94
C GLY A 74 3.32 -4.77 7.18
N ARG A 75 3.18 -5.19 8.44
CA ARG A 75 2.72 -6.56 8.78
C ARG A 75 1.28 -6.81 8.35
N LEU A 76 0.40 -5.81 8.49
CA LEU A 76 -0.99 -5.88 8.09
C LEU A 76 -1.12 -5.99 6.56
N TYR A 77 -0.40 -5.15 5.82
CA TYR A 77 -0.44 -5.12 4.36
C TYR A 77 0.05 -6.42 3.69
N ARG A 78 0.86 -7.24 4.36
CA ARG A 78 1.19 -8.60 3.88
C ARG A 78 -0.05 -9.47 3.67
N ARG A 79 -1.13 -9.24 4.42
CA ARG A 79 -2.42 -9.95 4.24
C ARG A 79 -3.12 -9.60 2.93
N PHE A 80 -2.67 -8.54 2.26
CA PHE A 80 -3.15 -8.08 0.96
C PHE A 80 -2.08 -8.23 -0.13
N ALA A 81 -1.14 -9.16 0.06
CA ALA A 81 -0.04 -9.48 -0.87
C ALA A 81 0.98 -8.37 -1.14
N PHE A 82 1.07 -7.35 -0.28
CA PHE A 82 2.21 -6.43 -0.29
C PHE A 82 3.43 -7.08 0.36
N THR A 83 4.61 -6.80 -0.19
CA THR A 83 5.91 -7.24 0.32
C THR A 83 6.77 -6.03 0.63
N ALA A 84 7.47 -6.06 1.76
CA ALA A 84 8.45 -5.03 2.10
C ALA A 84 9.71 -5.23 1.27
N PHE A 85 10.12 -4.18 0.55
CA PHE A 85 11.39 -4.17 -0.22
C PHE A 85 12.45 -3.27 0.42
N ALA A 86 12.05 -2.36 1.31
CA ALA A 86 12.96 -1.63 2.19
C ALA A 86 12.32 -1.46 3.57
N LYS A 87 13.12 -1.59 4.62
CA LYS A 87 12.70 -1.48 6.02
C LYS A 87 13.58 -0.46 6.72
N ASP A 88 13.05 0.10 7.80
CA ASP A 88 13.76 1.03 8.67
C ASP A 88 14.36 2.23 7.92
N VAL A 89 13.67 2.67 6.86
CA VAL A 89 14.08 3.82 6.05
C VAL A 89 13.80 5.09 6.85
N PRO A 90 14.82 5.88 7.23
CA PRO A 90 14.62 7.07 8.02
C PRO A 90 13.84 8.14 7.25
N LEU A 91 12.98 8.87 7.96
CA LEU A 91 12.36 10.09 7.45
C LEU A 91 13.29 11.28 7.77
N PRO A 92 13.81 12.00 6.77
CA PRO A 92 14.65 13.17 7.00
C PRO A 92 13.96 14.19 7.91
N GLY A 93 14.68 14.66 8.94
CA GLY A 93 14.16 15.64 9.90
C GLY A 93 13.19 15.07 10.95
N ALA A 94 13.03 13.74 11.07
CA ALA A 94 12.21 13.12 12.09
C ALA A 94 12.87 11.86 12.68
N GLU A 95 12.62 11.58 13.96
CA GLU A 95 12.99 10.31 14.61
C GLU A 95 12.02 9.16 14.26
N LYS A 96 11.60 9.09 13.00
CA LYS A 96 10.66 8.07 12.51
C LYS A 96 11.28 7.32 11.35
N SER A 97 11.07 6.02 11.34
CA SER A 97 11.41 5.16 10.21
C SER A 97 10.16 4.54 9.59
N TYR A 98 10.26 4.25 8.31
CA TYR A 98 9.19 3.68 7.51
C TYR A 98 9.63 2.39 6.83
N THR A 99 8.63 1.57 6.48
CA THR A 99 8.77 0.41 5.62
C THR A 99 8.15 0.76 4.26
N LEU A 100 8.92 0.54 3.20
CA LEU A 100 8.44 0.64 1.84
C LEU A 100 7.97 -0.73 1.38
N ILE A 101 6.73 -0.76 0.89
CA ILE A 101 6.05 -1.98 0.46
C ILE A 101 5.63 -1.86 -1.00
N ARG A 102 5.63 -3.00 -1.70
CA ARG A 102 5.19 -3.14 -3.08
C ARG A 102 4.29 -4.36 -3.22
N GLY A 103 3.25 -4.27 -4.05
CA GLY A 103 2.44 -5.40 -4.49
C GLY A 103 2.08 -5.25 -5.96
N THR A 104 1.96 -6.35 -6.70
CA THR A 104 1.40 -6.28 -8.06
C THR A 104 -0.10 -6.11 -7.98
N SER A 105 -0.70 -5.31 -8.88
CA SER A 105 -2.15 -5.07 -8.88
C SER A 105 -2.96 -6.38 -8.92
N HIS A 106 -2.51 -7.35 -9.71
CA HIS A 106 -3.13 -8.67 -9.82
C HIS A 106 -3.08 -9.47 -8.50
N GLN A 107 -1.91 -9.57 -7.85
CA GLN A 107 -1.79 -10.31 -6.60
C GLN A 107 -2.56 -9.63 -5.46
N VAL A 108 -2.50 -8.30 -5.40
CA VAL A 108 -3.24 -7.50 -4.42
C VAL A 108 -4.75 -7.68 -4.62
N ALA A 109 -5.25 -7.53 -5.85
CA ALA A 109 -6.67 -7.74 -6.15
C ALA A 109 -7.14 -9.15 -5.75
N ARG A 110 -6.39 -10.19 -6.12
CA ARG A 110 -6.70 -11.58 -5.74
C ARG A 110 -6.73 -11.76 -4.23
N ALA A 111 -5.76 -11.19 -3.52
CA ALA A 111 -5.68 -11.27 -2.07
C ALA A 111 -6.86 -10.56 -1.40
N LEU A 112 -7.34 -9.44 -1.96
CA LEU A 112 -8.46 -8.65 -1.44
C LEU A 112 -9.80 -9.37 -1.63
N SER A 113 -10.02 -10.03 -2.77
CA SER A 113 -11.25 -10.79 -3.06
C SER A 113 -11.51 -11.97 -2.13
N GLY A 114 -10.46 -12.55 -1.53
CA GLY A 114 -10.57 -13.72 -0.64
C GLY A 114 -11.23 -13.49 0.73
N GLY A 115 -11.75 -12.30 1.01
CA GLY A 115 -12.41 -11.97 2.29
C GLY A 115 -13.93 -11.75 2.23
N ALA A 116 -14.54 -11.82 1.04
CA ALA A 116 -15.99 -11.55 0.86
C ALA A 116 -16.91 -12.71 1.31
N GLY A 117 -16.43 -13.61 2.17
CA GLY A 117 -17.14 -14.79 2.66
C GLY A 117 -17.36 -14.78 4.16
N ALA A 118 -17.85 -13.68 4.74
CA ALA A 118 -18.42 -13.63 6.09
C ALA A 118 -19.13 -12.30 6.35
N MET A 119 -20.12 -11.94 5.52
CA MET A 119 -21.15 -11.00 5.95
C MET A 119 -22.38 -11.84 6.30
N GLN A 120 -22.36 -12.43 7.50
CA GLN A 120 -23.58 -12.98 8.08
C GLN A 120 -24.44 -11.80 8.54
N ALA A 121 -25.61 -11.67 7.90
CA ALA A 121 -26.69 -10.84 8.38
C ALA A 121 -27.08 -11.30 9.80
N GLN A 122 -27.18 -10.34 10.72
CA GLN A 122 -27.98 -10.46 11.93
C GLN A 122 -29.32 -9.79 11.67
#